data_AF-A0A536MLV4-F1
#
_entry.id   AF-A0A536MLV4-F1
#
_cell.length_a   1.000
_cell.length_b   1.000
_cell.length_c   1.000
_cell.angle_alpha   90.00
_cell.angle_beta   90.00
_cell.angle_gamma   90.00
#
_symmetry.space_group_name_H-M   'P 1'
#
loop_
_entity.id
_entity.type
_entity.pdbx_description
1 polymer ?
#
loop_
_entity_poly.entity_id
_entity_poly.type
_entity_poly.pdbx_seq_one_letter_code
_entity_poly.pdbx_strand_id
1 'polypeptide(L)'
;MAPLSPSLRLLVDEIHQTKNLSSERVIPIMGGMANKDWTDALLDRLAATRTRKEIEAYQVTARISRIALHIARHQEEVFGRFGLNRGEVGVLGALLLAGSGQQLSPTQLFKGLMLSSAGITSRLDRLERRGYVKRSRHPSDRRGVLVNLTVAGNKVLEQAVAADAAGEQELLSALTKEDRGALVLQLKKLLTGLEPTP
;
A
#
# COMPACT_ATOMS: atom_id res chain seq x y z
N MET A 1 17.98 -16.90 22.97
CA MET A 1 16.83 -16.06 22.57
C MET A 1 16.45 -15.20 23.76
N ALA A 2 16.52 -13.87 23.63
CA ALA A 2 16.21 -12.97 24.73
C ALA A 2 14.69 -13.01 25.06
N PRO A 3 14.29 -13.00 26.34
CA PRO A 3 12.88 -13.04 26.71
C PRO A 3 12.17 -11.74 26.30
N LEU A 4 10.95 -11.86 25.77
CA LEU A 4 10.09 -10.72 25.46
C LEU A 4 9.91 -9.83 26.69
N SER A 5 9.98 -8.51 26.49
CA SER A 5 9.82 -7.53 27.55
C SER A 5 8.42 -7.65 28.20
N PRO A 6 8.28 -7.31 29.49
CA PRO A 6 6.99 -7.38 30.21
C PRO A 6 5.85 -6.66 29.49
N SER A 7 6.15 -5.57 28.79
CA SER A 7 5.22 -4.76 28.00
C SER A 7 4.69 -5.48 26.74
N LEU A 8 5.47 -6.40 26.16
CA LEU A 8 5.07 -7.18 24.99
C LEU A 8 4.22 -8.41 25.35
N ARG A 9 4.38 -8.95 26.57
CA ARG A 9 3.54 -10.04 27.08
C ARG A 9 2.12 -9.56 27.38
N LEU A 10 1.99 -8.37 27.99
CA LEU A 10 0.69 -7.72 28.22
C LEU A 10 -0.09 -7.47 26.93
N LEU A 11 0.60 -7.16 25.82
CA LEU A 11 -0.03 -6.89 24.53
C LEU A 11 -0.56 -8.16 23.83
N VAL A 12 0.01 -9.33 24.14
CA VAL A 12 -0.47 -10.65 23.67
C VAL A 12 -1.65 -11.14 24.52
N ASP A 13 -1.62 -10.88 25.83
CA ASP A 13 -2.69 -11.25 26.75
C ASP A 13 -3.95 -10.37 26.58
N GLU A 14 -3.80 -9.09 26.22
CA GLU A 14 -4.91 -8.13 26.07
C GLU A 14 -5.70 -8.31 24.74
N ILE A 15 -5.15 -9.01 23.74
CA ILE A 15 -5.87 -9.37 22.50
C ILE A 15 -7.05 -10.31 22.80
N HIS A 16 -7.00 -11.07 23.90
CA HIS A 16 -8.00 -12.07 24.25
C HIS A 16 -9.13 -11.59 25.17
N GLN A 17 -9.03 -10.41 25.78
CA GLN A 17 -10.01 -9.98 26.81
C GLN A 17 -10.34 -8.49 26.71
N THR A 18 -11.19 -8.12 25.77
CA THR A 18 -11.81 -6.79 25.72
C THR A 18 -13.11 -6.76 26.53
N LYS A 19 -13.05 -6.26 27.77
CA LYS A 19 -14.23 -5.67 28.44
C LYS A 19 -13.86 -4.46 29.31
N ASN A 20 -14.48 -3.34 28.95
CA ASN A 20 -14.81 -2.14 29.74
C ASN A 20 -13.75 -1.52 30.65
N LEU A 21 -13.41 -0.24 30.41
CA LEU A 21 -13.27 0.74 31.49
C LEU A 21 -13.77 2.13 31.03
N SER A 22 -14.70 2.65 31.83
CA SER A 22 -15.35 3.95 31.81
C SER A 22 -14.49 5.04 32.48
N SER A 23 -14.63 6.30 32.01
CA SER A 23 -14.46 7.60 32.71
C SER A 23 -13.14 7.83 33.47
N GLU A 24 -12.33 8.88 33.25
CA GLU A 24 -12.69 10.29 33.13
C GLU A 24 -11.45 11.15 32.75
N ARG A 25 -11.73 12.31 32.13
CA ARG A 25 -10.82 13.36 31.58
C ARG A 25 -10.21 13.11 30.21
N VAL A 26 -11.09 13.21 29.20
CA VAL A 26 -10.77 13.45 27.79
C VAL A 26 -10.82 14.95 27.53
N ILE A 27 -9.74 15.53 26.97
CA ILE A 27 -9.79 16.89 26.39
C ILE A 27 -10.66 16.80 25.13
N PRO A 28 -11.76 17.54 25.02
CA PRO A 28 -12.65 17.43 23.87
C PRO A 28 -12.00 18.11 22.66
N ILE A 29 -11.71 17.34 21.62
CA ILE A 29 -11.60 17.89 20.26
C ILE A 29 -13.04 18.13 19.80
N MET A 30 -13.61 19.30 20.13
CA MET A 30 -14.86 19.74 19.49
C MET A 30 -14.58 20.04 18.00
N GLY A 31 -15.35 19.56 17.03
CA GLY A 31 -16.59 18.80 17.14
C GLY A 31 -16.95 18.08 15.86
N GLY A 32 -17.87 17.12 16.01
CA GLY A 32 -18.49 16.38 14.91
C GLY A 32 -17.85 15.02 14.62
N MET A 33 -18.16 14.01 15.45
CA MET A 33 -18.60 12.65 15.06
C MET A 33 -18.13 11.60 16.07
N ALA A 34 -19.10 10.90 16.66
CA ALA A 34 -18.91 9.75 17.51
C ALA A 34 -18.38 8.56 16.69
N ASN A 35 -17.05 8.40 16.55
CA ASN A 35 -16.42 7.11 16.34
C ASN A 35 -14.90 7.22 16.55
N LYS A 36 -14.41 6.87 17.75
CA LYS A 36 -12.95 6.74 17.98
C LYS A 36 -12.44 5.51 17.25
N ASP A 37 -11.32 5.63 16.55
CA ASP A 37 -10.63 4.48 15.96
C ASP A 37 -9.55 3.90 16.90
N TRP A 38 -8.91 2.81 16.47
CA TRP A 38 -7.85 2.15 17.25
C TRP A 38 -6.64 3.06 17.52
N THR A 39 -6.33 3.96 16.60
CA THR A 39 -5.26 4.96 16.74
C THR A 39 -5.63 5.95 17.83
N ASP A 40 -6.88 6.41 17.89
CA ASP A 40 -7.34 7.28 18.98
C ASP A 40 -7.19 6.59 20.34
N ALA A 41 -7.57 5.32 20.45
CA ALA A 41 -7.39 4.55 21.69
C ALA A 41 -5.90 4.38 22.08
N LEU A 42 -5.01 4.18 21.11
CA LEU A 42 -3.57 4.12 21.36
C LEU A 42 -3.01 5.48 21.81
N LEU A 43 -3.43 6.56 21.14
CA LEU A 43 -3.00 7.92 21.47
C LEU A 43 -3.47 8.34 22.86
N ASP A 44 -4.70 7.99 23.24
CA ASP A 44 -5.23 8.23 24.59
C ASP A 44 -4.35 7.56 25.67
N ARG A 45 -3.86 6.34 25.42
CA ARG A 45 -2.95 5.62 26.33
C ARG A 45 -1.57 6.29 26.39
N LEU A 46 -1.06 6.79 25.27
CA LEU A 46 0.25 7.44 25.20
C LEU A 46 0.26 8.86 25.77
N ALA A 47 -0.89 9.54 25.79
CA ALA A 47 -1.03 10.91 26.28
C ALA A 47 -0.62 11.08 27.76
N ALA A 48 -0.65 10.00 28.56
CA ALA A 48 -0.18 10.02 29.94
C ALA A 48 1.36 10.18 30.07
N THR A 49 2.12 9.91 28.99
CA THR A 49 3.59 9.83 29.04
C THR A 49 4.29 10.59 27.90
N ARG A 50 3.53 11.21 26.99
CA ARG A 50 4.03 11.92 25.80
C ARG A 50 3.32 13.25 25.61
N THR A 51 4.06 14.22 25.10
CA THR A 51 3.52 15.53 24.73
C THR A 51 2.68 15.43 23.46
N ARG A 52 1.74 16.37 23.29
CA ARG A 52 0.89 16.46 22.08
C ARG A 52 1.70 16.52 20.78
N LYS A 53 2.81 17.28 20.80
CA LYS A 53 3.71 17.46 19.65
C LYS A 53 4.38 16.16 19.23
N GLU A 54 4.71 15.28 20.18
CA GLU A 54 5.32 13.98 19.90
C GLU A 54 4.37 13.01 19.19
N ILE A 55 3.06 13.13 19.42
CA ILE A 55 2.07 12.17 18.93
C ILE A 55 1.28 12.67 17.71
N GLU A 56 1.35 13.95 17.38
CA GLU A 56 0.61 14.57 16.25
C GLU A 56 0.96 13.95 14.90
N ALA A 57 2.25 13.84 14.59
CA ALA A 57 2.70 13.21 13.33
C ALA A 57 2.30 11.73 13.26
N TYR A 58 2.30 11.04 14.42
CA TYR A 58 1.96 9.63 14.51
C TYR A 58 0.50 9.35 14.18
N GLN A 59 -0.42 10.29 14.48
CA GLN A 59 -1.84 10.14 14.15
C GLN A 59 -2.08 9.95 12.65
N VAL A 60 -1.26 10.61 11.83
CA VAL A 60 -1.33 10.55 10.37
C VAL A 60 -0.68 9.28 9.87
N THR A 61 0.57 9.01 10.26
CA THR A 61 1.33 7.87 9.73
C THR A 61 0.71 6.53 10.15
N ALA A 62 0.21 6.40 11.39
CA ALA A 62 -0.46 5.19 11.85
C ALA A 62 -1.72 4.86 11.04
N ARG A 63 -2.55 5.87 10.73
CA ARG A 63 -3.75 5.68 9.91
C ARG A 63 -3.41 5.34 8.47
N ILE A 64 -2.42 6.02 7.87
CA ILE A 64 -1.91 5.67 6.54
C ILE A 64 -1.46 4.21 6.50
N SER A 65 -0.65 3.76 7.47
CA SER A 65 -0.17 2.37 7.51
C SER A 65 -1.30 1.35 7.67
N ARG A 66 -2.31 1.64 8.50
CA ARG A 66 -3.46 0.74 8.68
C ARG A 66 -4.33 0.68 7.43
N ILE A 67 -4.64 1.83 6.83
CA ILE A 67 -5.39 1.91 5.57
C ILE A 67 -4.64 1.17 4.46
N ALA A 68 -3.32 1.36 4.35
CA ALA A 68 -2.48 0.66 3.38
C ALA A 68 -2.54 -0.87 3.55
N LEU A 69 -2.66 -1.38 4.78
CA LEU A 69 -2.84 -2.82 5.03
C LEU A 69 -4.21 -3.32 4.56
N HIS A 70 -5.29 -2.54 4.78
CA HIS A 70 -6.61 -2.88 4.27
C HIS A 70 -6.64 -2.91 2.74
N ILE A 71 -6.07 -1.89 2.09
CA ILE A 71 -5.90 -1.84 0.63
C ILE A 71 -5.09 -3.04 0.14
N ALA A 72 -3.95 -3.34 0.79
CA ALA A 72 -3.10 -4.46 0.37
C ALA A 72 -3.80 -5.81 0.48
N ARG A 73 -4.60 -6.04 1.54
CA ARG A 73 -5.37 -7.28 1.69
C ARG A 73 -6.44 -7.42 0.62
N HIS A 74 -7.17 -6.34 0.36
CA HIS A 74 -8.17 -6.29 -0.71
C HIS A 74 -7.55 -6.63 -2.07
N GLN A 75 -6.46 -5.94 -2.41
CA GLN A 75 -5.74 -6.14 -3.66
C GLN A 75 -5.17 -7.56 -3.80
N GLU A 76 -4.64 -8.15 -2.73
CA GLU A 76 -4.14 -9.53 -2.78
C GLU A 76 -5.28 -10.53 -3.06
N GLU A 77 -6.45 -10.34 -2.45
CA GLU A 77 -7.62 -11.17 -2.70
C GLU A 77 -8.11 -11.02 -4.16
N VAL A 78 -8.27 -9.79 -4.63
CA VAL A 78 -8.78 -9.49 -5.97
C VAL A 78 -7.81 -9.98 -7.04
N PHE A 79 -6.54 -9.59 -6.95
CA PHE A 79 -5.52 -9.97 -7.93
C PHE A 79 -5.25 -11.48 -7.91
N GLY A 80 -5.37 -12.12 -6.74
CA GLY A 80 -5.24 -13.56 -6.59
C GLY A 80 -6.23 -14.35 -7.45
N ARG A 81 -7.44 -13.81 -7.70
CA ARG A 81 -8.44 -14.41 -8.61
C ARG A 81 -7.96 -14.48 -10.07
N PHE A 82 -7.03 -13.60 -10.44
CA PHE A 82 -6.35 -13.58 -11.74
C PHE A 82 -4.97 -14.27 -11.67
N GLY A 83 -4.67 -14.93 -10.56
CA GLY A 83 -3.38 -15.55 -10.26
C GLY A 83 -2.24 -14.55 -10.09
N LEU A 84 -2.50 -13.26 -9.98
CA LEU A 84 -1.49 -12.20 -9.86
C LEU A 84 -1.33 -11.81 -8.39
N ASN A 85 -0.14 -11.32 -8.02
CA ASN A 85 0.03 -10.54 -6.78
C ASN A 85 0.18 -9.04 -7.08
N ARG A 86 0.08 -8.21 -6.04
CA ARG A 86 0.21 -6.74 -6.13
C ARG A 86 1.46 -6.27 -6.86
N GLY A 87 2.60 -6.91 -6.59
CA GLY A 87 3.87 -6.55 -7.21
C GLY A 87 3.91 -6.87 -8.71
N GLU A 88 3.26 -7.95 -9.13
CA GLU A 88 3.11 -8.32 -10.54
C GLU A 88 2.19 -7.37 -11.28
N VAL A 89 1.07 -6.97 -10.67
CA VAL A 89 0.18 -5.92 -11.21
C VAL A 89 0.95 -4.61 -11.38
N GLY A 90 1.76 -4.22 -10.38
CA GLY A 90 2.62 -3.03 -10.49
C GLY A 90 3.61 -3.10 -11.65
N VAL A 91 4.22 -4.26 -11.91
CA VAL A 91 5.12 -4.45 -13.06
C VAL A 91 4.39 -4.32 -14.39
N LEU A 92 3.23 -4.97 -14.52
CA LEU A 92 2.43 -4.88 -15.75
C LEU A 92 1.93 -3.44 -15.97
N GLY A 93 1.50 -2.75 -14.90
CA GLY A 93 1.08 -1.35 -14.94
C GLY A 93 2.20 -0.40 -15.35
N ALA A 94 3.41 -0.57 -14.82
CA ALA A 94 4.56 0.23 -15.24
C ALA A 94 4.90 0.04 -16.73
N LEU A 95 4.84 -1.20 -17.23
CA LEU A 95 5.03 -1.48 -18.65
C LEU A 95 3.92 -0.90 -19.52
N LEU A 96 2.67 -0.90 -19.04
CA LEU A 96 1.53 -0.28 -19.72
C LEU A 96 1.72 1.24 -19.83
N LEU A 97 2.11 1.90 -18.73
CA LEU A 97 2.34 3.34 -18.67
C LEU A 97 3.51 3.80 -19.56
N ALA A 98 4.53 2.95 -19.73
CA ALA A 98 5.61 3.24 -20.67
C ALA A 98 5.11 3.37 -22.13
N GLY A 99 3.99 2.74 -22.48
CA GLY A 99 3.36 2.85 -23.79
C GLY A 99 3.70 1.69 -24.73
N SER A 100 2.88 1.53 -25.77
CA SER A 100 3.01 0.45 -26.76
C SER A 100 4.37 0.50 -27.46
N GLY A 101 5.07 -0.63 -27.50
CA GLY A 101 6.40 -0.75 -28.10
C GLY A 101 7.55 -0.25 -27.22
N GLN A 102 7.28 0.44 -26.12
CA GLN A 102 8.32 0.81 -25.17
C GLN A 102 8.73 -0.40 -24.32
N GLN A 103 10.03 -0.51 -24.05
CA GLN A 103 10.60 -1.60 -23.27
C GLN A 103 11.24 -1.01 -22.01
N LEU A 104 11.05 -1.65 -20.86
CA LEU A 104 11.70 -1.24 -19.61
C LEU A 104 12.76 -2.26 -19.22
N SER A 105 13.90 -1.78 -18.73
CA SER A 105 14.89 -2.63 -18.06
C SER A 105 14.40 -3.04 -16.67
N PRO A 106 14.86 -4.18 -16.12
CA PRO A 106 14.61 -4.54 -14.72
C PRO A 106 15.03 -3.44 -13.74
N THR A 107 16.08 -2.68 -14.07
CA THR A 107 16.56 -1.56 -13.27
C THR A 107 15.55 -0.41 -13.18
N GLN A 108 14.93 -0.06 -14.31
CA GLN A 108 13.87 0.95 -14.33
C GLN A 108 12.65 0.46 -13.54
N LEU A 109 12.28 -0.82 -13.67
CA LEU A 109 11.15 -1.39 -12.97
C LEU A 109 11.32 -1.40 -11.44
N PHE A 110 12.47 -1.85 -10.91
CA PHE A 110 12.63 -1.91 -9.45
C PHE A 110 12.75 -0.51 -8.81
N LYS A 111 13.37 0.46 -9.51
CA LYS A 111 13.45 1.85 -9.04
C LYS A 111 12.09 2.53 -9.06
N GLY A 112 11.32 2.38 -10.14
CA GLY A 112 10.02 3.02 -10.29
C GLY A 112 8.91 2.42 -9.41
N LEU A 113 9.04 1.16 -9.00
CA LEU A 113 8.03 0.46 -8.20
C LEU A 113 8.42 0.30 -6.72
N MET A 114 9.52 0.93 -6.29
CA MET A 114 10.09 0.77 -4.94
C MET A 114 10.24 -0.70 -4.53
N LEU A 115 10.68 -1.54 -5.47
CA LEU A 115 10.89 -2.97 -5.28
C LEU A 115 12.37 -3.29 -5.09
N SER A 116 12.67 -4.37 -4.38
CA SER A 116 14.04 -4.90 -4.35
C SER A 116 14.43 -5.54 -5.68
N SER A 117 15.72 -5.46 -6.03
CA SER A 117 16.27 -6.08 -7.24
C SER A 117 16.09 -7.61 -7.26
N ALA A 118 16.24 -8.29 -6.11
CA ALA A 118 15.94 -9.72 -6.02
C ALA A 118 14.44 -10.03 -6.24
N GLY A 119 13.55 -9.14 -5.78
CA GLY A 119 12.12 -9.26 -5.96
C GLY A 119 11.66 -9.06 -7.41
N ILE A 120 12.35 -8.20 -8.19
CA ILE A 120 11.94 -7.94 -9.58
C ILE A 120 12.21 -9.14 -10.50
N THR A 121 13.37 -9.79 -10.38
CA THR A 121 13.73 -10.93 -11.24
C THR A 121 12.74 -12.08 -11.08
N SER A 122 12.47 -12.47 -9.83
CA SER A 122 11.53 -13.55 -9.52
C SER A 122 10.10 -13.29 -10.05
N ARG A 123 9.65 -12.03 -9.98
CA ARG A 123 8.34 -11.62 -10.52
C ARG A 123 8.31 -11.69 -12.03
N LEU A 124 9.33 -11.13 -12.68
CA LEU A 124 9.43 -11.17 -14.12
C LEU A 124 9.51 -12.62 -14.63
N ASP A 125 10.17 -13.54 -13.91
CA ASP A 125 10.26 -14.96 -14.30
C ASP A 125 8.88 -15.64 -14.24
N ARG A 126 8.05 -15.30 -13.24
CA ARG A 126 6.66 -15.79 -13.15
C ARG A 126 5.78 -15.21 -14.25
N LEU A 127 5.89 -13.91 -14.50
CA LEU A 127 5.13 -13.22 -15.55
C LEU A 127 5.49 -13.73 -16.95
N GLU A 128 6.77 -14.01 -17.21
CA GLU A 128 7.23 -14.55 -18.49
C GLU A 128 6.77 -15.99 -18.69
N ARG A 129 6.87 -16.84 -17.65
CA ARG A 129 6.33 -18.21 -17.70
C ARG A 129 4.83 -18.27 -17.99
N ARG A 130 4.08 -17.24 -17.59
CA ARG A 130 2.65 -17.10 -17.87
C ARG A 130 2.35 -16.42 -19.21
N GLY A 131 3.39 -16.01 -19.94
CA GLY A 131 3.26 -15.32 -21.22
C GLY A 131 2.73 -13.90 -21.11
N TYR A 132 2.80 -13.26 -19.93
CA TYR A 132 2.32 -11.89 -19.73
C TYR A 132 3.36 -10.83 -20.08
N VAL A 133 4.63 -11.17 -19.94
CA VAL A 133 5.74 -10.34 -20.42
C VAL A 133 6.64 -11.14 -21.34
N LYS A 134 7.41 -10.44 -22.17
CA LYS A 134 8.48 -11.02 -22.98
C LYS A 134 9.79 -10.29 -22.66
N ARG A 135 10.87 -11.04 -22.48
CA ARG A 135 12.22 -10.47 -22.39
C ARG A 135 12.96 -10.54 -23.71
N SER A 136 13.73 -9.51 -24.02
CA SER A 136 14.66 -9.48 -25.14
C SER A 136 16.00 -8.91 -24.70
N ARG A 137 17.08 -9.31 -25.38
CA ARG A 137 18.39 -8.70 -25.17
C ARG A 137 18.35 -7.25 -25.64
N HIS A 138 19.06 -6.37 -24.94
CA HIS A 138 19.22 -4.99 -25.37
C HIS A 138 20.06 -4.96 -26.66
N PRO A 139 19.61 -4.28 -27.73
CA PRO A 139 20.28 -4.34 -29.04
C PRO A 139 21.72 -3.81 -29.01
N SER A 140 22.00 -2.85 -28.13
CA SER A 140 23.32 -2.21 -28.00
C SER A 140 24.12 -2.67 -26.77
N ASP A 141 23.52 -3.46 -25.87
CA ASP A 141 24.19 -3.94 -24.66
C ASP A 141 23.90 -5.44 -24.48
N ARG A 142 24.91 -6.28 -24.75
CA ARG A 142 24.76 -7.74 -24.68
C ARG A 142 24.42 -8.25 -23.28
N ARG A 143 24.65 -7.44 -22.24
CA ARG A 143 24.31 -7.74 -20.83
C ARG A 143 22.95 -7.17 -20.42
N GLY A 144 22.39 -6.24 -21.21
CA GLY A 144 21.12 -5.62 -20.95
C GLY A 144 19.94 -6.52 -21.31
N VAL A 145 18.90 -6.50 -20.48
CA VAL A 145 17.61 -7.15 -20.72
C VAL A 145 16.53 -6.07 -20.74
N LEU A 146 15.67 -6.16 -21.74
CA LEU A 146 14.49 -5.34 -21.91
C LEU A 146 13.23 -6.18 -21.76
N VAL A 147 12.21 -5.62 -21.14
CA VAL A 147 10.94 -6.28 -20.83
C VAL A 147 9.82 -5.56 -21.53
N ASN A 148 8.92 -6.32 -22.15
CA ASN A 148 7.71 -5.82 -22.79
C ASN A 148 6.48 -6.48 -22.22
N LEU A 149 5.41 -5.69 -22.12
CA LEU A 149 4.06 -6.18 -21.94
C LEU A 149 3.60 -6.91 -23.21
N THR A 150 2.99 -8.08 -23.05
CA THR A 150 2.35 -8.80 -24.16
C THR A 150 0.86 -8.44 -24.24
N VAL A 151 0.20 -8.86 -25.32
CA VAL A 151 -1.27 -8.73 -25.45
C VAL A 151 -1.99 -9.48 -24.32
N ALA A 152 -1.53 -10.68 -23.96
CA ALA A 152 -2.11 -11.45 -22.85
C ALA A 152 -1.90 -10.76 -21.50
N GLY A 153 -0.71 -10.19 -21.29
CA GLY A 153 -0.38 -9.39 -20.10
C GLY A 153 -1.24 -8.14 -19.96
N ASN A 154 -1.50 -7.45 -21.06
CA ASN A 154 -2.40 -6.30 -21.07
C ASN A 154 -3.83 -6.70 -20.69
N LYS A 155 -4.35 -7.77 -21.33
CA LYS A 155 -5.71 -8.26 -21.08
C LYS A 155 -5.93 -8.68 -19.63
N VAL A 156 -5.00 -9.42 -19.02
CA VAL A 156 -5.14 -9.85 -17.62
C VAL A 156 -5.02 -8.67 -16.66
N LEU A 157 -4.18 -7.68 -16.96
CA LEU A 157 -4.04 -6.47 -16.17
C LEU A 157 -5.35 -5.66 -16.19
N GLU A 158 -5.94 -5.45 -17.36
CA GLU A 158 -7.21 -4.75 -17.52
C GLU A 158 -8.33 -5.41 -16.69
N GLN A 159 -8.43 -6.73 -16.76
CA GLN A 159 -9.40 -7.49 -15.97
C GLN A 159 -9.17 -7.36 -14.45
N ALA A 160 -7.90 -7.44 -14.02
CA ALA A 160 -7.54 -7.33 -12.61
C ALA A 160 -7.82 -5.92 -12.05
N VAL A 161 -7.46 -4.87 -12.79
CA VAL A 161 -7.69 -3.47 -12.37
C VAL A 161 -9.17 -3.12 -12.38
N ALA A 162 -9.94 -3.60 -13.35
CA ALA A 162 -11.38 -3.40 -13.38
C ALA A 162 -12.08 -4.04 -12.17
N ALA A 163 -11.61 -5.21 -11.73
CA ALA A 163 -12.12 -5.87 -10.53
C ALA A 163 -11.73 -5.13 -9.23
N ASP A 164 -10.52 -4.59 -9.16
CA ASP A 164 -10.03 -3.83 -7.99
C ASP A 164 -10.80 -2.51 -7.83
N ALA A 165 -11.05 -1.80 -8.94
CA ALA A 165 -11.76 -0.53 -8.94
C ALA A 165 -13.15 -0.59 -8.26
N ALA A 166 -13.85 -1.72 -8.38
CA ALA A 166 -15.14 -1.91 -7.72
C ALA A 166 -14.99 -1.98 -6.18
N GLY A 167 -13.98 -2.69 -5.69
CA GLY A 167 -13.74 -2.80 -4.26
C GLY A 167 -13.06 -1.57 -3.65
N GLU A 168 -12.28 -0.81 -4.43
CA GLU A 168 -11.80 0.51 -4.02
C GLU A 168 -12.94 1.48 -3.71
N GLN A 169 -14.05 1.41 -4.46
CA GLN A 169 -15.24 2.22 -4.14
C GLN A 169 -15.83 1.88 -2.78
N GLU A 170 -15.84 0.59 -2.41
CA GLU A 170 -16.35 0.12 -1.13
C GLU A 170 -15.42 0.48 0.02
N LEU A 171 -14.10 0.36 -0.15
CA LEU A 171 -13.09 0.81 0.82
C LEU A 171 -13.22 2.30 1.15
N LEU A 172 -13.67 3.10 0.18
CA LEU A 172 -13.85 4.54 0.34
C LEU A 172 -15.31 4.93 0.64
N SER A 173 -16.22 3.97 0.86
CA SER A 173 -17.66 4.22 1.04
C SER A 173 -17.99 5.14 2.22
N ALA A 174 -17.13 5.19 3.23
CA ALA A 174 -17.28 6.08 4.38
C ALA A 174 -16.96 7.56 4.09
N LEU A 175 -16.37 7.88 2.93
CA LEU A 175 -15.99 9.24 2.54
C LEU A 175 -16.95 9.79 1.48
N THR A 176 -17.41 11.02 1.69
CA THR A 176 -18.13 11.80 0.68
C THR A 176 -17.22 12.10 -0.51
N LYS A 177 -17.80 12.55 -1.63
CA LYS A 177 -17.02 12.92 -2.83
C LYS A 177 -16.07 14.08 -2.53
N GLU A 178 -16.53 15.03 -1.73
CA GLU A 178 -15.78 16.20 -1.26
C GLU A 178 -14.60 15.77 -0.39
N ASP A 179 -14.83 14.88 0.58
CA ASP A 179 -13.78 14.35 1.46
C ASP A 179 -12.72 13.56 0.68
N ARG A 180 -13.15 12.75 -0.29
CA ARG A 180 -12.22 12.04 -1.20
C ARG A 180 -11.34 13.03 -1.96
N GLY A 181 -11.93 14.10 -2.49
CA GLY A 181 -11.19 15.16 -3.18
C GLY A 181 -10.17 15.85 -2.27
N ALA A 182 -10.57 16.20 -1.05
CA ALA A 182 -9.67 16.80 -0.06
C ALA A 182 -8.52 15.86 0.31
N LEU A 183 -8.82 14.57 0.55
CA LEU A 183 -7.81 13.56 0.87
C LEU A 183 -6.79 13.39 -0.25
N VAL A 184 -7.23 13.35 -1.52
CA VAL A 184 -6.34 13.27 -2.69
C VAL A 184 -5.34 14.43 -2.70
N LEU A 185 -5.79 15.66 -2.40
CA LEU A 185 -4.89 16.82 -2.37
C LEU A 185 -3.84 16.70 -1.27
N GLN A 186 -4.22 16.26 -0.07
CA GLN A 186 -3.27 16.10 1.04
C GLN A 186 -2.27 14.97 0.79
N LEU A 187 -2.72 13.83 0.26
CA LEU A 187 -1.84 12.71 -0.08
C LEU A 187 -0.86 13.08 -1.19
N LYS A 188 -1.31 13.79 -2.24
CA LYS A 188 -0.43 14.31 -3.29
C LYS A 188 0.65 15.22 -2.71
N LYS A 189 0.25 16.19 -1.86
CA LYS A 189 1.19 17.09 -1.20
C LYS A 189 2.23 16.34 -0.38
N LEU A 190 1.80 15.33 0.38
CA LEU A 190 2.71 14.50 1.18
C LEU A 190 3.68 13.72 0.28
N LEU A 191 3.18 13.09 -0.79
CA LEU A 191 3.98 12.27 -1.70
C LEU A 191 5.03 13.11 -2.45
N THR A 192 4.66 14.29 -2.95
CA THR A 192 5.61 15.24 -3.59
C THR A 192 6.71 15.70 -2.63
N GLY A 193 6.46 15.72 -1.32
CA GLY A 193 7.50 16.02 -0.33
C GLY A 193 8.45 14.86 -0.03
N LEU A 194 8.10 13.63 -0.40
CA LEU A 194 8.85 12.41 -0.11
C LEU A 194 9.59 11.85 -1.33
N GLU A 195 9.03 12.03 -2.52
CA GLU A 195 9.56 11.51 -3.78
C GLU A 195 10.17 12.65 -4.62
N PRO A 196 11.27 12.39 -5.34
CA PRO A 196 11.75 13.35 -6.33
C PRO A 196 10.68 13.55 -7.42
N THR A 197 10.52 14.77 -7.89
CA THR A 197 9.61 15.09 -9.01
C THR A 197 9.98 14.20 -10.22
N PRO A 198 9.00 13.54 -10.85
CA PRO A 198 9.25 12.63 -11.97
C PRO A 198 9.88 13.30 -13.19
#